data_AF-A0A6S7BB82-F1
#
_entry.id   AF-A0A6S7BB82-F1
#
_cell.length_a   1.000
_cell.length_b   1.000
_cell.length_c   1.000
_cell.angle_alpha   90.00
_cell.angle_beta   90.00
_cell.angle_gamma   90.00
#
_symmetry.space_group_name_H-M   'P 1'
#
loop_
_entity.id
_entity.type
_entity.pdbx_description
1 polymer ?
#
loop_
_entity_poly.entity_id
_entity_poly.type
_entity_poly.pdbx_seq_one_letter_code
_entity_poly.pdbx_strand_id
1 'polypeptide(L)'
;MNDEQHCAEVRSIKLNSFSRSTATVQLTDDGGLLFDFYDFDYLGSGRADMYRVAVQSLPGLYQAMAHTTGDSLRTPAELLACIGRHYPAWDDAFSWLKSSGVPFTHEVDPWA
;
A
#
# COMPACT_ATOMS: atom_id res chain seq x y z
N MET A 1 11.84 -32.77 -6.19
CA MET A 1 10.80 -31.71 -6.08
C MET A 1 11.50 -30.57 -5.37
N ASN A 2 11.86 -29.52 -6.11
CA ASN A 2 12.39 -28.30 -5.50
C ASN A 2 11.18 -27.44 -5.18
N ASP A 3 10.85 -27.35 -3.90
CA ASP A 3 10.01 -26.29 -3.37
C ASP A 3 10.84 -25.00 -3.44
N GLU A 4 10.79 -24.33 -4.58
CA GLU A 4 11.21 -22.93 -4.67
C GLU A 4 10.25 -22.14 -3.79
N GLN A 5 10.69 -21.88 -2.57
CA GLN A 5 10.16 -20.86 -1.67
C GLN A 5 10.25 -19.53 -2.44
N HIS A 6 9.18 -19.18 -3.14
CA HIS A 6 9.04 -17.85 -3.73
C HIS A 6 9.03 -16.88 -2.56
N CYS A 7 10.14 -16.18 -2.34
CA CYS A 7 10.19 -15.09 -1.38
C CYS A 7 9.29 -13.97 -1.91
N ALA A 8 8.20 -13.70 -1.20
CA ALA A 8 7.47 -12.44 -1.30
C ALA A 8 8.46 -11.25 -1.30
N GLU A 9 8.49 -10.49 -2.39
CA GLU A 9 9.41 -9.36 -2.52
C GLU A 9 8.94 -8.22 -1.60
N VAL A 10 9.72 -7.92 -0.56
CA VAL A 10 9.49 -6.80 0.35
C VAL A 10 10.28 -5.59 -0.14
N ARG A 11 9.59 -4.47 -0.37
CA ARG A 11 10.19 -3.21 -0.81
C ARG A 11 9.90 -2.11 0.21
N SER A 12 10.95 -1.43 0.66
CA SER A 12 10.82 -0.20 1.46
C SER A 12 10.81 1.01 0.54
N ILE A 13 9.82 1.88 0.71
CA ILE A 13 9.61 3.08 -0.09
C ILE A 13 9.75 4.30 0.81
N LYS A 14 10.65 5.20 0.43
CA LYS A 14 10.75 6.51 1.08
C LYS A 14 9.58 7.38 0.63
N LEU A 15 8.92 8.03 1.59
CA LEU A 15 7.83 8.95 1.29
C LEU A 15 8.39 10.35 1.06
N ASN A 16 8.18 10.88 -0.13
CA ASN A 16 8.79 12.17 -0.52
C ASN A 16 8.24 13.34 0.30
N SER A 17 6.97 13.26 0.71
CA SER A 17 6.30 14.26 1.53
C SER A 17 6.76 14.25 3.00
N PHE A 18 7.37 13.15 3.48
CA PHE A 18 7.80 12.99 4.87
C PHE A 18 9.19 12.35 4.93
N SER A 19 10.22 13.18 5.09
CA SER A 19 11.62 12.77 4.96
C SER A 19 12.10 11.65 5.90
N ARG A 20 11.32 11.35 6.96
CA ARG A 20 11.61 10.33 7.98
C ARG A 20 10.65 9.13 7.95
N SER A 21 9.62 9.17 7.11
CA SER A 21 8.62 8.12 7.03
C SER A 21 8.97 7.12 5.92
N THR A 22 8.84 5.85 6.23
CA THR A 22 9.03 4.76 5.28
C THR A 22 7.79 3.89 5.26
N ALA A 23 7.31 3.58 4.07
CA ALA A 23 6.30 2.55 3.89
C ALA A 23 6.98 1.25 3.47
N THR A 24 6.57 0.14 4.06
CA THR A 24 6.93 -1.20 3.62
C THR A 24 5.81 -1.74 2.75
N VAL A 25 6.14 -2.22 1.56
CA VAL A 25 5.18 -2.87 0.68
C VAL A 25 5.68 -4.24 0.32
N GLN A 26 4.84 -5.24 0.48
CA GLN A 26 5.11 -6.62 0.16
C GLN A 26 4.11 -7.09 -0.88
N LEU A 27 4.62 -7.64 -1.99
CA LEU A 27 3.79 -8.43 -2.90
C LEU A 27 3.69 -9.83 -2.30
N THR A 28 2.47 -10.27 -2.00
CA THR A 28 2.22 -11.58 -1.40
C THR A 28 2.31 -12.68 -2.47
N ASP A 29 2.56 -13.92 -2.04
CA ASP A 29 2.78 -15.05 -2.96
C ASP A 29 1.55 -15.37 -3.84
N ASP A 30 0.35 -14.99 -3.38
CA ASP A 30 -0.90 -15.07 -4.13
C ASP A 30 -1.11 -13.90 -5.11
N GLY A 31 -0.12 -13.01 -5.26
CA GLY A 31 -0.15 -11.84 -6.12
C GLY A 31 -0.91 -10.65 -5.53
N GLY A 32 -1.30 -10.71 -4.25
CA GLY A 32 -1.84 -9.57 -3.52
C GLY A 32 -0.78 -8.54 -3.11
N LEU A 33 -1.23 -7.51 -2.41
CA LEU A 33 -0.41 -6.44 -1.88
C LEU A 33 -0.67 -6.26 -0.40
N LEU A 34 0.38 -6.39 0.40
CA LEU A 34 0.41 -5.99 1.79
C LEU A 34 1.18 -4.67 1.88
N PHE A 35 0.60 -3.71 2.55
CA PHE A 35 1.18 -2.40 2.77
C PHE A 35 1.22 -2.17 4.27
N ASP A 36 2.40 -1.93 4.80
CA ASP A 36 2.64 -1.62 6.21
C ASP A 36 3.28 -0.24 6.29
N PHE A 37 2.59 0.67 6.96
CA PHE A 37 3.01 2.04 7.12
C PHE A 37 3.47 2.28 8.54
N TYR A 38 4.76 2.60 8.68
CA TYR A 38 5.34 3.02 9.94
C TYR A 38 5.63 4.51 9.86
N ASP A 39 4.77 5.33 10.47
CA ASP A 39 4.95 6.78 10.51
C ASP A 39 4.92 7.34 11.91
N PHE A 40 6.13 7.58 12.39
CA PHE A 40 6.42 8.18 13.68
C PHE A 40 5.96 9.65 13.78
N ASP A 41 5.93 10.39 12.67
CA ASP A 41 5.68 11.83 12.62
C ASP A 41 4.20 12.18 12.31
N TYR A 42 3.48 11.35 11.54
CA TYR A 42 2.08 11.58 11.13
C TYR A 42 1.05 10.93 12.06
N LEU A 43 1.29 9.70 12.53
CA LEU A 43 0.33 8.96 13.38
C LEU A 43 0.48 9.26 14.88
N GLY A 44 1.48 10.07 15.26
CA GLY A 44 1.62 10.64 16.61
C GLY A 44 2.05 9.66 17.72
N SER A 45 2.39 8.43 17.37
CA SER A 45 2.98 7.36 18.21
C SER A 45 3.24 6.19 17.27
N GLY A 46 4.02 5.17 17.68
CA GLY A 46 4.51 4.07 16.82
C GLY A 46 3.49 3.22 16.06
N ARG A 47 2.21 3.62 16.01
CA ARG A 47 1.13 3.05 15.21
C ARG A 47 1.59 2.65 13.82
N ALA A 48 1.26 1.41 13.48
CA ALA A 48 1.40 0.86 12.16
C ALA A 48 0.01 0.70 11.53
N ASP A 49 -0.17 1.25 10.33
CA ASP A 49 -1.37 1.02 9.53
C ASP A 49 -1.07 -0.03 8.47
N MET A 50 -1.75 -1.18 8.58
CA MET A 50 -1.57 -2.30 7.68
C MET A 50 -2.78 -2.46 6.76
N TYR A 51 -2.55 -2.40 5.45
CA TYR A 51 -3.55 -2.62 4.42
C TYR A 51 -3.22 -3.89 3.64
N ARG A 52 -4.18 -4.79 3.51
CA ARG A 52 -4.06 -5.99 2.67
C ARG A 52 -5.09 -5.94 1.54
N VAL A 53 -4.59 -6.02 0.32
CA VAL A 53 -5.39 -6.02 -0.90
C VAL A 53 -5.12 -7.32 -1.64
N ALA A 54 -6.16 -8.16 -1.80
CA ALA A 54 -6.04 -9.40 -2.55
C ALA A 54 -5.83 -9.13 -4.04
N VAL A 55 -5.22 -10.08 -4.77
CA VAL A 55 -4.89 -9.92 -6.21
C VAL A 55 -6.10 -9.49 -7.06
N GLN A 56 -7.29 -10.03 -6.78
CA GLN A 56 -8.52 -9.69 -7.48
C GLN A 56 -8.99 -8.24 -7.25
N SER A 57 -8.55 -7.63 -6.16
CA SER A 57 -8.90 -6.26 -5.76
C SER A 57 -7.87 -5.23 -6.23
N LEU A 58 -6.70 -5.69 -6.70
CA LEU A 58 -5.65 -4.79 -7.19
C LEU A 58 -6.13 -3.86 -8.30
N PRO A 59 -6.86 -4.29 -9.34
CA PRO A 59 -7.38 -3.39 -10.38
C PRO A 59 -8.19 -2.22 -9.81
N GLY A 60 -8.96 -2.45 -8.74
CA GLY A 60 -9.69 -1.40 -8.03
C GLY A 60 -8.75 -0.41 -7.34
N LEU A 61 -7.68 -0.90 -6.70
CA LEU A 61 -6.66 -0.05 -6.08
C LEU A 61 -5.93 0.82 -7.11
N TYR A 62 -5.59 0.27 -8.28
CA TYR A 62 -4.99 1.06 -9.37
C TYR A 62 -5.91 2.20 -9.79
N GLN A 63 -7.21 1.93 -9.94
CA GLN A 63 -8.19 2.96 -10.30
C GLN A 63 -8.36 4.00 -9.20
N ALA A 64 -8.41 3.59 -7.94
CA ALA A 64 -8.50 4.49 -6.80
C ALA A 64 -7.31 5.46 -6.77
N MET A 65 -6.09 4.93 -6.89
CA MET A 65 -4.87 5.73 -6.89
C MET A 65 -4.79 6.66 -8.10
N ALA A 66 -5.13 6.17 -9.30
CA ALA A 66 -5.17 6.99 -10.50
C ALA A 66 -6.19 8.13 -10.38
N HIS A 67 -7.35 7.86 -9.78
CA HIS A 67 -8.36 8.88 -9.52
C HIS A 67 -7.85 9.95 -8.54
N THR A 68 -7.23 9.54 -7.45
CA THR A 68 -6.80 10.50 -6.41
C THR A 68 -5.58 11.31 -6.83
N THR A 69 -4.64 10.71 -7.57
CA THR A 69 -3.34 11.32 -7.88
C THR A 69 -3.25 11.90 -9.30
N GLY A 70 -4.11 11.44 -10.21
CA GLY A 70 -4.01 11.72 -11.65
C GLY A 70 -2.95 10.88 -12.38
N ASP A 71 -2.24 9.99 -11.69
CA ASP A 71 -1.24 9.12 -12.31
C ASP A 71 -1.88 7.98 -13.11
N SER A 72 -1.26 7.62 -14.23
CA SER A 72 -1.62 6.40 -14.97
C SER A 72 -0.82 5.21 -14.43
N LEU A 73 -1.51 4.28 -13.78
CA LEU A 73 -0.87 3.13 -13.12
C LEU A 73 -1.32 1.83 -13.80
N ARG A 74 -0.36 1.03 -14.30
CA ARG A 74 -0.63 -0.23 -15.00
C ARG A 74 0.18 -1.40 -14.45
N THR A 75 1.19 -1.12 -13.64
CA THR A 75 2.11 -2.10 -13.09
C THR A 75 2.31 -1.92 -11.59
N PRO A 76 2.66 -2.98 -10.84
CA PRO A 76 2.98 -2.85 -9.43
C PRO A 76 4.08 -1.82 -9.17
N ALA A 77 5.12 -1.78 -10.01
CA ALA A 77 6.21 -0.82 -9.87
C ALA A 77 5.74 0.65 -9.99
N GLU A 78 4.82 0.94 -10.91
CA GLU A 78 4.24 2.29 -11.05
C GLU A 78 3.37 2.64 -9.84
N LEU A 79 2.59 1.69 -9.33
CA LEU A 79 1.81 1.86 -8.10
C LEU A 79 2.72 2.20 -6.91
N LEU A 80 3.80 1.45 -6.71
CA LEU A 80 4.78 1.70 -5.64
C LEU A 80 5.42 3.08 -5.79
N ALA A 81 5.80 3.47 -7.01
CA ALA A 81 6.37 4.79 -7.27
C ALA A 81 5.35 5.92 -7.00
N CYS A 82 4.08 5.71 -7.35
CA CYS A 82 2.98 6.63 -7.09
C CYS A 82 2.78 6.83 -5.58
N ILE A 83 2.77 5.73 -4.80
CA ILE A 83 2.69 5.75 -3.34
C ILE A 83 3.77 6.63 -2.73
N GLY A 84 5.03 6.43 -3.14
CA GLY A 84 6.15 7.21 -2.61
C GLY A 84 6.06 8.71 -2.94
N ARG A 85 5.47 9.06 -4.09
CA ARG A 85 5.32 10.46 -4.53
C ARG A 85 4.15 11.19 -3.90
N HIS A 86 3.02 10.51 -3.71
CA HIS A 86 1.73 11.17 -3.49
C HIS A 86 1.16 11.01 -2.08
N TYR A 87 1.90 10.47 -1.11
CA TYR A 87 1.44 10.49 0.28
C TYR A 87 1.12 11.94 0.72
N PRO A 88 -0.09 12.25 1.25
CA PRO A 88 -1.09 11.39 1.89
C PRO A 88 -2.30 10.92 1.03
N ALA A 89 -2.25 11.03 -0.30
CA ALA A 89 -3.33 10.61 -1.23
C ALA A 89 -3.77 9.13 -1.11
N TRP A 90 -3.06 8.34 -0.31
CA TRP A 90 -3.37 6.95 -0.01
C TRP A 90 -4.64 6.80 0.82
N ASP A 91 -4.83 7.59 1.89
CA ASP A 91 -6.02 7.50 2.73
C ASP A 91 -7.30 7.79 1.93
N ASP A 92 -7.22 8.76 1.01
CA ASP A 92 -8.29 9.09 0.08
C ASP A 92 -8.53 7.95 -0.92
N ALA A 93 -7.48 7.31 -1.45
CA ALA A 93 -7.61 6.17 -2.34
C ALA A 93 -8.25 4.94 -1.65
N PHE A 94 -7.88 4.63 -0.41
CA PHE A 94 -8.51 3.54 0.35
C PHE A 94 -9.94 3.87 0.77
N SER A 95 -10.22 5.13 1.08
CA SER A 95 -11.58 5.61 1.30
C SER A 95 -12.45 5.44 0.04
N TRP A 96 -11.91 5.77 -1.13
CA TRP A 96 -12.57 5.54 -2.40
C TRP A 96 -12.77 4.04 -2.66
N LEU A 97 -11.74 3.22 -2.45
CA LEU A 97 -11.79 1.76 -2.63
C LEU A 97 -12.87 1.12 -1.74
N LYS A 98 -13.01 1.61 -0.50
CA LYS A 98 -14.07 1.19 0.42
C LYS A 98 -15.45 1.51 -0.12
N SER A 99 -15.62 2.68 -0.73
CA SER A 99 -16.89 3.11 -1.32
C SER A 99 -17.26 2.38 -2.61
N SER A 100 -16.28 1.86 -3.36
CA SER A 100 -16.50 1.13 -4.61
C SER A 100 -16.88 -0.35 -4.42
N GLY A 101 -16.88 -0.82 -3.16
CA GLY A 101 -17.22 -2.20 -2.81
C GLY A 101 -16.12 -3.21 -3.13
N VAL A 102 -14.93 -2.73 -3.50
CA VAL A 102 -13.76 -3.59 -3.71
C VAL A 102 -13.24 -4.05 -2.35
N PRO A 103 -13.15 -5.37 -2.09
CA PRO A 103 -12.77 -5.86 -0.77
C PRO A 103 -11.27 -5.66 -0.51
N PHE A 104 -10.96 -5.10 0.66
CA PHE A 104 -9.63 -5.04 1.25
C PHE A 104 -9.74 -5.15 2.78
N THR A 105 -8.63 -5.48 3.43
CA THR A 105 -8.54 -5.47 4.90
C THR A 105 -7.68 -4.29 5.33
N HIS A 106 -8.12 -3.58 6.37
CA HIS A 106 -7.37 -2.52 7.03
C HIS A 106 -7.31 -2.85 8.51
N GLU A 107 -6.08 -2.97 9.01
CA GLU A 107 -5.78 -3.22 10.41
C GLU A 107 -4.90 -2.07 10.91
N VAL A 108 -5.31 -1.49 12.03
CA VAL A 108 -4.49 -0.51 12.75
C VAL A 108 -3.85 -1.28 13.89
N ASP A 109 -2.52 -1.37 13.94
CA ASP A 109 -1.85 -1.94 15.11
C ASP A 109 -1.94 -0.94 16.27
N PRO A 110 -2.71 -1.26 17.33
CA PRO A 110 -2.88 -0.34 18.46
C PRO A 110 -1.68 -0.38 19.41
N TRP A 111 -0.69 -1.26 19.19
CA TRP A 111 0.45 -1.51 20.08
C TRP A 111 1.81 -1.15 19.49
N ALA A 112 1.84 -0.71 18.22
CA ALA A 112 3.08 -0.35 17.54
C ALA A 112 3.70 0.96 18.07
#